data_AF-A0A9X2FKD0-F1
#
_entry.id   AF-A0A9X2FKD0-F1
#
_cell.length_a   1.000
_cell.length_b   1.000
_cell.length_c   1.000
_cell.angle_alpha   90.00
_cell.angle_beta   90.00
_cell.angle_gamma   90.00
#
_symmetry.space_group_name_H-M   'P 1'
#
loop_
_entity.id
_entity.type
_entity.pdbx_description
1 polymer ?
#
loop_
_entity_poly.entity_id
_entity_poly.type
_entity_poly.pdbx_seq_one_letter_code
_entity_poly.pdbx_strand_id
1 'polypeptide(L)'
;MSENVLFNPGESLASDYDFNQAYIAAQIYHHKDKKPILVVQEKDGNPYFIFDEMAALTDEKDEHARRYSVIKRVTENESEKN
;
A
#
# COMPACT_ATOMS: atom_id res chain seq x y z
N MET A 1 5.11 2.55 -15.94
CA MET A 1 3.91 3.37 -15.67
C MET A 1 3.76 3.38 -14.16
N SER A 2 3.88 4.55 -13.51
CA SER A 2 3.68 4.65 -12.05
C SER A 2 2.18 4.75 -11.80
N GLU A 3 1.62 3.76 -11.11
CA GLU A 3 0.20 3.78 -10.75
C GLU A 3 0.01 4.67 -9.53
N ASN A 4 -0.94 5.60 -9.61
CA ASN A 4 -1.29 6.49 -8.51
C ASN A 4 -2.66 6.09 -7.97
N VAL A 5 -2.74 6.00 -6.65
CA VAL A 5 -3.92 5.55 -5.92
C VAL A 5 -4.24 6.55 -4.82
N LEU A 6 -5.52 6.65 -4.49
CA LEU A 6 -6.03 7.52 -3.43
C LEU A 6 -6.29 6.67 -2.19
N PHE A 7 -5.68 7.06 -1.07
CA PHE A 7 -5.90 6.41 0.22
C PHE A 7 -6.15 7.44 1.30
N ASN A 8 -6.94 7.06 2.31
CA ASN A 8 -7.05 7.83 3.53
C ASN A 8 -5.90 7.43 4.47
N PRO A 9 -5.01 8.35 4.90
CA PRO A 9 -3.93 8.04 5.84
C PRO A 9 -4.42 7.41 7.16
N GLY A 10 -5.67 7.66 7.56
CA GLY A 10 -6.29 7.05 8.74
C GLY A 10 -6.57 5.54 8.59
N GLU A 11 -6.62 5.02 7.37
CA GLU A 11 -6.80 3.59 7.08
C GLU A 11 -5.48 2.86 6.80
N SER A 12 -4.34 3.53 7.03
CA SER A 12 -3.04 2.90 6.88
C SER A 12 -2.87 1.79 7.90
N LEU A 13 -2.45 0.61 7.44
CA LEU A 13 -2.17 -0.54 8.30
C LEU A 13 -0.87 -0.33 9.06
N ALA A 14 0.12 0.23 8.37
CA ALA A 14 1.43 0.59 8.92
C ALA A 14 2.13 1.61 8.02
N SER A 15 3.16 2.25 8.59
CA SER A 15 4.03 3.17 7.87
C SER A 15 5.46 3.04 8.37
N ASP A 16 6.42 3.05 7.46
CA ASP A 16 7.84 2.85 7.75
C ASP A 16 8.70 3.70 6.81
N TYR A 17 9.84 4.19 7.31
CA TYR A 17 10.80 4.92 6.49
C TYR A 17 11.65 4.00 5.61
N ASP A 18 11.78 2.73 5.99
CA ASP A 18 12.52 1.71 5.25
C ASP A 18 11.59 0.86 4.39
N PHE A 19 11.85 0.83 3.08
CA PHE A 19 11.07 0.02 2.13
C PHE A 19 11.05 -1.46 2.53
N ASN A 20 12.19 -2.01 2.98
CA ASN A 20 12.28 -3.41 3.38
C ASN A 20 11.38 -3.73 4.57
N GLN A 21 11.32 -2.84 5.57
CA GLN A 21 10.43 -3.01 6.73
C GLN A 21 8.97 -2.94 6.29
N ALA A 22 8.64 -1.93 5.46
CA ALA A 22 7.29 -1.76 4.94
C ALA A 22 6.83 -2.99 4.14
N TYR A 23 7.72 -3.55 3.31
CA TYR A 23 7.43 -4.72 2.49
C TYR A 23 7.28 -6.00 3.32
N ILE A 24 8.08 -6.20 4.36
CA ILE A 24 7.92 -7.33 5.28
C ILE A 24 6.59 -7.23 6.00
N ALA A 25 6.24 -6.05 6.53
CA ALA A 25 4.94 -5.82 7.15
C ALA A 25 3.79 -6.12 6.19
N ALA A 26 3.84 -5.62 4.95
CA ALA A 26 2.84 -5.91 3.92
C ALA A 26 2.67 -7.40 3.65
N GLN A 27 3.76 -8.17 3.60
CA GLN A 27 3.71 -9.63 3.47
C GLN A 27 3.06 -10.31 4.68
N ILE A 28 3.34 -9.83 5.89
CA ILE A 28 2.72 -10.37 7.11
C ILE A 28 1.20 -10.13 7.09
N TYR A 29 0.75 -8.93 6.75
CA TYR A 29 -0.68 -8.62 6.63
C TYR A 29 -1.34 -9.44 5.52
N HIS A 30 -0.70 -9.54 4.36
CA HIS A 30 -1.17 -10.40 3.27
C HIS A 30 -1.29 -11.86 3.72
N HIS A 31 -0.29 -12.40 4.42
CA HIS A 31 -0.31 -13.80 4.86
C HIS A 31 -1.39 -14.08 5.92
N LYS A 32 -1.67 -13.11 6.80
CA LYS A 32 -2.70 -13.24 7.83
C LYS A 32 -4.12 -13.22 7.27
N ASP A 33 -4.42 -12.25 6.41
CA ASP A 33 -5.78 -12.00 5.95
C ASP A 33 -6.04 -12.47 4.51
N LYS A 34 -4.99 -12.93 3.81
CA LYS A 34 -4.98 -13.28 2.37
C LYS A 34 -5.50 -12.16 1.45
N LYS A 35 -5.45 -10.92 1.93
CA LYS A 35 -5.91 -9.75 1.18
C LYS A 35 -4.78 -9.11 0.40
N PRO A 36 -5.03 -8.59 -0.81
CA PRO A 36 -4.04 -7.84 -1.57
C PRO A 36 -3.59 -6.59 -0.80
N ILE A 37 -2.29 -6.47 -0.54
CA ILE A 37 -1.71 -5.34 0.19
C ILE A 37 -0.84 -4.51 -0.77
N LEU A 38 -0.94 -3.19 -0.67
CA LEU A 38 -0.17 -2.23 -1.43
C LEU A 38 0.82 -1.49 -0.55
N VAL A 39 2.07 -1.45 -1.00
CA VAL A 39 3.10 -0.56 -0.46
C VAL A 39 3.17 0.65 -1.36
N VAL A 40 2.86 1.81 -0.78
CA VAL A 40 2.75 3.08 -1.50
C VAL A 40 3.64 4.14 -0.86
N GLN A 41 3.89 5.21 -1.58
CA GLN A 41 4.71 6.33 -1.10
C GLN A 41 4.07 7.66 -1.49
N GLU A 42 4.15 8.65 -0.61
CA GLU A 42 3.78 10.03 -0.96
C GLU A 42 4.80 10.63 -1.93
N LYS A 43 4.40 11.73 -2.59
CA LYS A 43 5.22 12.44 -3.57
C LYS A 43 6.56 12.96 -2.99
N ASP A 44 6.62 13.19 -1.68
CA ASP A 44 7.79 13.72 -0.97
C ASP A 44 8.86 12.65 -0.65
N GLY A 45 8.63 11.39 -1.01
CA GLY A 45 9.71 10.40 -1.08
C GLY A 45 10.08 9.71 0.24
N ASN A 46 9.26 9.81 1.29
CA ASN A 46 9.15 8.94 2.48
C ASN A 46 8.11 9.53 3.45
N PRO A 47 7.51 8.75 4.36
CA PRO A 47 7.68 7.30 4.55
C PRO A 47 6.86 6.46 3.54
N TYR A 48 7.12 5.15 3.53
CA TYR A 48 6.30 4.15 2.85
C TYR A 48 5.10 3.81 3.71
N PHE A 49 3.93 3.73 3.07
CA PHE A 49 2.68 3.38 3.72
C PHE A 49 2.17 2.05 3.18
N ILE A 50 1.52 1.30 4.05
CA ILE A 50 0.96 0.00 3.75
C ILE A 50 -0.56 0.11 3.84
N PHE A 51 -1.24 -0.18 2.74
CA PHE A 51 -2.69 -0.15 2.66
C PHE A 51 -3.23 -1.46 2.10
N ASP A 52 -4.45 -1.79 2.48
CA ASP A 52 -5.21 -2.83 1.79
C ASP A 52 -5.65 -2.28 0.42
N GLU A 53 -5.49 -3.06 -0.65
CA GLU A 53 -5.95 -2.66 -1.98
C GLU A 53 -7.47 -2.41 -1.99
N MET A 54 -8.23 -3.12 -1.15
CA MET A 54 -9.67 -2.91 -1.00
C MET A 54 -10.04 -1.58 -0.32
N ALA A 55 -9.10 -0.94 0.38
CA ALA A 55 -9.29 0.37 0.98
C ALA A 55 -9.00 1.53 0.01
N ALA A 56 -8.68 1.23 -1.26
CA ALA A 56 -8.42 2.26 -2.25
C ALA A 56 -9.70 3.04 -2.54
N LEU A 57 -9.63 4.37 -2.40
CA LEU A 57 -10.75 5.25 -2.66
C LEU A 57 -10.91 5.46 -4.17
N THR A 58 -12.11 5.23 -4.68
CA THR A 58 -12.48 5.55 -6.08
C THR A 58 -12.92 6.99 -6.28
N ASP A 59 -13.34 7.66 -5.20
CA ASP A 59 -13.84 9.03 -5.23
C ASP A 59 -12.78 10.01 -4.71
N GLU A 60 -12.33 10.91 -5.57
CA GLU A 60 -11.41 12.01 -5.24
C GLU A 60 -12.08 13.13 -4.41
N LYS A 61 -13.35 12.92 -3.99
CA LYS A 61 -14.15 13.89 -3.23
C LYS A 61 -13.96 13.79 -1.71
N ASP A 62 -13.27 12.78 -1.23
CA ASP A 62 -12.90 12.70 0.18
C ASP A 62 -11.83 13.75 0.48
N GLU A 63 -12.15 14.74 1.31
CA GLU A 63 -11.21 15.82 1.69
C GLU A 63 -9.95 15.28 2.40
N HIS A 64 -9.99 14.02 2.87
CA HIS A 64 -8.90 13.33 3.52
C HIS A 64 -8.14 12.35 2.61
N ALA A 65 -8.58 12.15 1.37
CA ALA A 65 -7.91 11.26 0.42
C ALA A 65 -6.59 11.87 -0.04
N ARG A 66 -5.49 11.15 0.20
CA ARG A 66 -4.17 11.51 -0.31
C ARG A 66 -3.76 10.64 -1.48
N ARG A 67 -3.08 11.27 -2.45
CA ARG A 67 -2.52 10.57 -3.61
C ARG A 67 -1.18 9.96 -3.22
N TYR A 68 -1.08 8.65 -3.36
CA TYR A 68 0.15 7.89 -3.20
C TYR A 68 0.52 7.21 -4.51
N SER A 69 1.82 7.04 -4.73
CA SER A 69 2.34 6.24 -5.82
C SER A 69 2.56 4.81 -5.34
N VAL A 70 2.06 3.83 -6.09
CA VAL A 70 2.25 2.42 -5.75
C VAL A 70 3.68 2.02 -6.08
N ILE A 71 4.41 1.60 -5.06
CA ILE A 71 5.79 1.13 -5.17
C ILE A 71 5.82 -0.38 -5.38
N LYS A 72 5.02 -1.13 -4.60
CA LYS A 72 4.98 -2.59 -4.67
C LYS A 72 3.59 -3.11 -4.31
N ARG A 73 3.18 -4.20 -4.96
CA ARG A 73 1.96 -4.96 -4.63
C ARG A 73 2.35 -6.29 -4.03
N VAL A 74 1.65 -6.70 -2.98
CA VAL A 74 1.75 -8.02 -2.36
C VAL A 74 0.40 -8.70 -2.56
N THR A 75 0.37 -9.62 -3.53
CA THR A 75 -0.81 -10.43 -3.84
C THR A 75 -0.41 -11.90 -3.91
N GLU A 76 -1.37 -12.81 -3.74
CA GLU A 76 -1.11 -14.26 -3.65
C GLU A 76 -0.36 -14.78 -4.90
N ASN A 77 -0.58 -14.13 -6.06
CA ASN A 77 0.02 -14.47 -7.36
C ASN A 77 1.54 -14.23 -7.50
N GLU A 78 2.19 -13.50 -6.59
CA GLU A 78 3.67 -13.35 -6.64
C GLU A 78 4.38 -14.59 -6.03
N SER A 79 3.64 -15.55 -5.45
CA SER A 79 4.20 -16.72 -4.76
C SER A 79 4.45 -17.93 -5.66
N GLU A 80 4.02 -17.91 -6.93
CA GLU A 80 4.06 -19.07 -7.84
C GLU A 80 5.06 -18.94 -9.01
N LYS A 81 6.21 -18.30 -8.79
CA LYS A 81 7.37 -18.46 -9.69
C LYS A 81 8.58 -18.95 -8.90
N ASN A 82 8.58 -20.24 -8.59
CA ASN A 82 9.82 -20.99 -8.38
C ASN A 82 9.67 -22.44 -8.80
#